data_AF-A0A973UTT4-F1
#
_entry.id   AF-A0A973UTT4-F1
#
_cell.length_a   1.000
_cell.length_b   1.000
_cell.length_c   1.000
_cell.angle_alpha   90.00
_cell.angle_beta   90.00
_cell.angle_gamma   90.00
#
_symmetry.space_group_name_H-M   'P 1'
#
loop_
_entity.id
_entity.type
_entity.pdbx_description
1 polymer ?
#
loop_
_entity_poly.entity_id
_entity_poly.type
_entity_poly.pdbx_seq_one_letter_code
_entity_poly.pdbx_strand_id
1 'polypeptide(L)'
;LSAGLQHPATHQHHVYWRFDFDIGSAGNNLALAHMTSGGNWGYGPGWMPLPRETWQVTTSADSWAVLNKQTNIGYLINRGPNDEPCDAFEPGDMYVVAYHGTEDLKGQLGTAQAANIFTHINNENIDGADLVFWYVAHLHHHYHGPEFDWHACGPLLWPIRY
;
A
#
# COMPACT_ATOMS: atom_id res chain seq x y z
N LEU A 1 -8.78 5.56 8.31
CA LEU A 1 -9.91 4.67 8.65
C LEU A 1 -11.07 5.01 7.73
N SER A 2 -11.53 4.05 6.92
CA SER A 2 -12.77 4.15 6.15
C SER A 2 -13.87 3.37 6.90
N ALA A 3 -15.11 3.87 6.90
CA ALA A 3 -16.25 3.25 7.58
C ALA A 3 -17.57 3.55 6.82
N GLY A 4 -18.53 2.63 6.84
CA GLY A 4 -19.84 2.78 6.18
C GLY A 4 -20.97 1.99 6.87
N LEU A 5 -22.23 2.39 6.61
CA LEU A 5 -23.43 1.63 7.01
C LEU A 5 -23.54 0.33 6.20
N GLN A 6 -23.99 -0.74 6.86
CA GLN A 6 -24.13 -2.08 6.27
C GLN A 6 -25.14 -2.11 5.11
N HIS A 7 -24.73 -2.71 3.98
CA HIS A 7 -25.62 -3.13 2.90
C HIS A 7 -26.19 -4.54 3.20
N PRO A 8 -27.47 -4.86 2.89
CA PRO A 8 -28.10 -6.15 3.23
C PRO A 8 -27.67 -7.30 2.31
N ALA A 9 -26.38 -7.40 2.00
CA ALA A 9 -25.77 -8.50 1.25
C ALA A 9 -24.28 -8.58 1.60
N THR A 10 -23.69 -9.77 1.48
CA THR A 10 -22.23 -9.91 1.54
C THR A 10 -21.59 -9.13 0.41
N HIS A 11 -20.61 -8.30 0.72
CA HIS A 11 -19.91 -7.43 -0.21
C HIS A 11 -18.47 -7.24 0.23
N GLN A 12 -17.68 -6.55 -0.59
CA GLN A 12 -16.30 -6.23 -0.28
C GLN A 12 -16.13 -4.71 -0.33
N HIS A 13 -15.23 -4.20 0.50
CA HIS A 13 -14.75 -2.83 0.40
C HIS A 13 -13.28 -2.85 0.03
N HIS A 14 -12.96 -2.26 -1.12
CA HIS A 14 -11.59 -1.97 -1.54
C HIS A 14 -11.33 -0.49 -1.32
N VAL A 15 -10.35 -0.17 -0.47
CA VAL A 15 -10.03 1.22 -0.10
C VAL A 15 -8.58 1.49 -0.43
N TYR A 16 -8.34 2.66 -1.03
CA TYR A 16 -7.05 3.02 -1.58
C TYR A 16 -6.51 4.27 -0.87
N TRP A 17 -5.26 4.20 -0.42
CA TRP A 17 -4.52 5.35 0.09
C TRP A 17 -3.34 5.64 -0.82
N ARG A 18 -3.29 6.85 -1.37
CA ARG A 18 -2.15 7.39 -2.10
C ARG A 18 -1.26 8.17 -1.13
N PHE A 19 -0.09 7.64 -0.80
CA PHE A 19 0.90 8.34 -0.01
C PHE A 19 2.01 8.87 -0.90
N ASP A 20 2.03 10.20 -1.04
CA ASP A 20 3.08 10.94 -1.69
C ASP A 20 4.17 11.23 -0.64
N PHE A 21 5.26 10.47 -0.66
CA PHE A 21 6.24 10.50 0.43
C PHE A 21 7.36 11.51 0.16
N ASP A 22 7.24 12.70 0.75
CA ASP A 22 8.30 13.71 0.79
C ASP A 22 9.09 13.66 2.11
N ILE A 23 9.72 12.52 2.43
CA ILE A 23 10.43 12.38 3.71
C ILE A 23 11.70 13.23 3.67
N GLY A 24 11.61 14.45 4.22
CA GLY A 24 12.68 15.46 4.17
C GLY A 24 12.79 16.17 2.81
N SER A 25 12.58 15.45 1.70
CA SER A 25 12.52 15.98 0.34
C SER A 25 11.70 15.05 -0.57
N ALA A 26 11.29 15.56 -1.74
CA ALA A 26 10.66 14.77 -2.79
C ALA A 26 11.59 13.68 -3.35
N GLY A 27 12.87 13.99 -3.56
CA GLY A 27 13.86 12.98 -3.93
C GLY A 27 14.41 12.22 -2.73
N ASN A 28 15.28 11.25 -3.04
CA ASN A 28 16.08 10.49 -2.09
C ASN A 28 15.27 9.52 -1.19
N ASN A 29 14.07 9.15 -1.64
CA ASN A 29 13.24 8.15 -0.97
C ASN A 29 13.54 6.74 -1.49
N LEU A 30 13.34 5.74 -0.64
CA LEU A 30 13.51 4.33 -0.96
C LEU A 30 12.37 3.54 -0.34
N ALA A 31 11.66 2.78 -1.17
CA ALA A 31 10.71 1.79 -0.70
C ALA A 31 11.40 0.46 -0.37
N LEU A 32 10.95 -0.18 0.70
CA LEU A 32 11.40 -1.48 1.15
C LEU A 32 10.20 -2.41 1.35
N ALA A 33 10.40 -3.70 1.11
CA ALA A 33 9.49 -4.77 1.45
C ALA A 33 10.12 -5.70 2.49
N HIS A 34 9.35 -6.12 3.49
CA HIS A 34 9.79 -7.13 4.44
C HIS A 34 9.36 -8.53 3.99
N MET A 35 10.34 -9.32 3.58
CA MET A 35 10.17 -10.71 3.16
C MET A 35 10.46 -11.62 4.36
N THR A 36 9.49 -12.39 4.85
CA THR A 36 9.62 -13.20 6.08
C THR A 36 10.79 -14.19 6.05
N SER A 37 11.16 -14.71 4.87
CA SER A 37 12.27 -15.64 4.65
C SER A 37 13.46 -14.99 3.90
N GLY A 38 13.50 -13.66 3.85
CA GLY A 38 14.52 -12.89 3.15
C GLY A 38 15.86 -12.82 3.89
N GLY A 39 16.93 -12.61 3.13
CA GLY A 39 18.26 -12.31 3.66
C GLY A 39 18.39 -10.88 4.18
N ASN A 40 19.62 -10.37 4.28
CA ASN A 40 19.87 -8.97 4.63
C ASN A 40 20.45 -8.25 3.42
N TRP A 41 19.74 -7.23 2.91
CA TRP A 41 20.15 -6.40 1.78
C TRP A 41 20.72 -5.04 2.21
N GLY A 42 21.21 -4.93 3.45
CA GLY A 42 21.75 -3.69 4.03
C GLY A 42 20.73 -2.89 4.84
N TYR A 43 19.47 -3.35 4.90
CA TYR A 43 18.35 -2.73 5.62
C TYR A 43 17.85 -3.55 6.81
N GLY A 44 18.65 -4.55 7.23
CA GLY A 44 18.29 -5.53 8.25
C GLY A 44 17.75 -6.83 7.65
N PRO A 45 17.61 -7.89 8.46
CA PRO A 45 17.04 -9.16 8.00
C PRO A 45 15.63 -8.98 7.43
N GLY A 46 15.35 -9.61 6.29
CA GLY A 46 14.05 -9.58 5.61
C GLY A 46 13.78 -8.33 4.78
N TRP A 47 14.45 -7.21 5.04
CA TRP A 47 14.19 -5.95 4.35
C TRP A 47 14.91 -5.86 3.00
N MET A 48 14.11 -5.93 1.94
CA MET A 48 14.54 -5.88 0.55
C MET A 48 14.20 -4.53 -0.08
N PRO A 49 15.15 -3.84 -0.74
CA PRO A 49 14.86 -2.62 -1.48
C PRO A 49 14.04 -2.88 -2.75
N LEU A 50 13.16 -1.94 -3.07
CA LEU A 50 12.34 -1.92 -4.29
C LEU A 50 12.85 -0.82 -5.21
N PRO A 51 13.76 -1.12 -6.17
CA PRO A 51 14.41 -0.07 -6.95
C PRO A 51 13.60 0.40 -8.17
N ARG A 52 12.60 -0.38 -8.57
CA ARG A 52 11.72 -0.07 -9.70
C ARG A 52 10.29 -0.15 -9.26
N GLU A 53 9.45 0.56 -10.01
CA GLU A 53 8.01 0.50 -9.83
C GLU A 53 7.52 -0.94 -9.79
N THR A 54 6.65 -1.22 -8.83
CA THR A 54 6.25 -2.59 -8.54
C THR A 54 4.94 -2.61 -7.78
N TRP A 55 4.40 -3.80 -7.64
CA TRP A 55 3.27 -4.11 -6.78
C TRP A 55 3.58 -5.40 -6.03
N GLN A 56 2.94 -5.58 -4.89
CA GLN A 56 3.09 -6.80 -4.10
C GLN A 56 1.76 -7.28 -3.54
N VAL A 57 1.75 -8.58 -3.27
CA VAL A 57 0.71 -9.27 -2.50
C VAL A 57 1.26 -9.68 -1.15
N THR A 58 0.37 -9.91 -0.19
CA THR A 58 0.71 -10.20 1.21
C THR A 58 1.53 -11.48 1.37
N THR A 59 1.33 -12.45 0.47
CA THR A 59 2.15 -13.68 0.47
C THR A 59 3.60 -13.42 0.07
N SER A 60 3.88 -12.27 -0.55
CA SER A 60 5.23 -11.83 -0.89
C SER A 60 5.86 -11.03 0.25
N ALA A 61 5.12 -10.09 0.85
CA ALA A 61 5.58 -9.27 1.97
C ALA A 61 4.39 -8.85 2.85
N ASP A 62 4.59 -8.82 4.17
CA ASP A 62 3.54 -8.48 5.16
C ASP A 62 3.69 -7.06 5.75
N SER A 63 4.82 -6.41 5.47
CA SER A 63 5.15 -5.07 5.93
C SER A 63 6.00 -4.35 4.90
N TRP A 64 5.86 -3.03 4.82
CA TRP A 64 6.63 -2.18 3.93
C TRP A 64 7.20 -0.98 4.67
N ALA A 65 8.18 -0.31 4.07
CA ALA A 65 8.66 0.95 4.59
C ALA A 65 9.03 1.89 3.46
N VAL A 66 8.96 3.20 3.74
CA VAL A 66 9.57 4.23 2.90
C VAL A 66 10.53 5.02 3.77
N LEU A 67 11.78 5.16 3.31
CA LEU A 67 12.86 5.84 4.02
C LEU A 67 13.48 6.93 3.15
N ASN A 68 13.95 8.01 3.78
CA ASN A 68 14.91 8.90 3.13
C ASN A 68 16.33 8.35 3.30
N LYS A 69 17.03 8.11 2.19
CA LYS A 69 18.34 7.42 2.18
C LYS A 69 19.48 8.20 2.84
N GLN A 70 19.36 9.52 2.98
CA GLN A 70 20.40 10.37 3.57
C GLN A 70 20.24 10.50 5.08
N THR A 71 19.00 10.53 5.56
CA THR A 71 18.67 10.80 6.96
C THR A 71 18.26 9.55 7.73
N ASN A 72 17.93 8.48 7.01
CA ASN A 72 17.38 7.21 7.49
C ASN A 72 16.09 7.35 8.31
N ILE A 73 15.41 8.50 8.26
CA ILE A 73 14.06 8.61 8.82
C ILE A 73 13.05 8.11 7.80
N GLY A 74 11.91 7.63 8.29
CA GLY A 74 10.80 7.28 7.42
C GLY A 74 9.62 6.68 8.14
N TYR A 75 8.83 5.91 7.41
CA TYR A 75 7.62 5.29 7.93
C TYR A 75 7.61 3.79 7.63
N LEU A 76 7.32 3.00 8.66
CA LEU A 76 6.86 1.63 8.54
C LEU A 76 5.37 1.65 8.22
N ILE A 77 4.97 0.84 7.24
CA ILE A 77 3.60 0.69 6.77
C ILE A 77 3.22 -0.76 7.00
N ASN A 78 2.40 -0.97 8.03
CA ASN A 78 1.91 -2.29 8.40
C ASN A 78 0.45 -2.44 8.02
N ARG A 79 0.09 -3.70 7.75
CA ARG A 79 -1.28 -4.08 7.53
C ARG A 79 -2.15 -3.83 8.77
N GLY A 80 -3.37 -3.35 8.54
CA GLY A 80 -4.38 -3.24 9.60
C GLY A 80 -4.93 -4.61 10.01
N PRO A 81 -5.44 -4.75 11.24
CA PRO A 81 -5.88 -6.06 11.77
C PRO A 81 -7.10 -6.66 11.06
N ASN A 82 -7.92 -5.86 10.38
CA ASN A 82 -9.13 -6.32 9.67
C ASN A 82 -8.95 -6.28 8.15
N ASP A 83 -7.71 -6.22 7.70
CA ASP A 83 -7.40 -6.14 6.30
C ASP A 83 -7.10 -7.55 5.77
N GLU A 84 -7.76 -7.95 4.69
CA GLU A 84 -7.67 -9.29 4.09
C GLU A 84 -6.85 -9.29 2.80
N PRO A 85 -6.11 -10.37 2.48
CA PRO A 85 -5.29 -10.41 1.27
C PRO A 85 -6.06 -10.03 0.00
N CYS A 86 -5.34 -9.46 -0.96
CA CYS A 86 -5.86 -9.08 -2.26
C CYS A 86 -6.69 -10.17 -2.97
N ASP A 87 -7.57 -9.76 -3.87
CA ASP A 87 -8.47 -10.63 -4.62
C ASP A 87 -8.47 -10.33 -6.13
N ALA A 88 -9.38 -10.94 -6.88
CA ALA A 88 -9.44 -10.77 -8.33
C ALA A 88 -9.91 -9.37 -8.79
N PHE A 89 -10.56 -8.59 -7.93
CA PHE A 89 -10.99 -7.23 -8.25
C PHE A 89 -9.80 -6.26 -8.18
N GLU A 90 -8.97 -6.43 -7.16
CA GLU A 90 -7.75 -5.66 -7.00
C GLU A 90 -6.60 -6.60 -6.63
N PRO A 91 -5.72 -6.96 -7.58
CA PRO A 91 -4.75 -8.04 -7.39
C PRO A 91 -3.53 -7.65 -6.55
N GLY A 92 -3.36 -6.38 -6.17
CA GLY A 92 -2.24 -5.91 -5.35
C GLY A 92 -2.70 -5.40 -3.99
N ASP A 93 -1.96 -5.74 -2.92
CA ASP A 93 -2.12 -5.12 -1.59
C ASP A 93 -1.39 -3.77 -1.52
N MET A 94 -0.40 -3.56 -2.40
CA MET A 94 0.32 -2.31 -2.53
C MET A 94 0.89 -2.10 -3.93
N TYR A 95 1.14 -0.84 -4.25
CA TYR A 95 1.92 -0.41 -5.41
C TYR A 95 2.93 0.65 -4.96
N VAL A 96 4.10 0.67 -5.60
CA VAL A 96 5.03 1.80 -5.53
C VAL A 96 5.35 2.23 -6.94
N VAL A 97 5.11 3.51 -7.22
CA VAL A 97 5.31 4.11 -8.54
C VAL A 97 6.13 5.39 -8.41
N ALA A 98 6.75 5.83 -9.50
CA ALA A 98 7.35 7.15 -9.54
C ALA A 98 6.24 8.22 -9.46
N TYR A 99 6.54 9.37 -8.87
CA TYR A 99 5.56 10.45 -8.82
C TYR A 99 5.28 11.02 -10.22
N HIS A 100 4.01 10.97 -10.63
CA HIS A 100 3.46 11.78 -11.71
C HIS A 100 2.20 12.50 -11.24
N GLY A 101 2.19 13.84 -11.33
CA GLY A 101 1.07 14.66 -10.84
C GLY A 101 -0.27 14.39 -11.53
N THR A 102 -0.27 13.80 -12.73
CA THR A 102 -1.48 13.40 -13.46
C THR A 102 -2.09 12.09 -12.99
N GLU A 103 -1.37 11.32 -12.16
CA GLU A 103 -1.83 10.05 -11.60
C GLU A 103 -2.61 10.23 -10.28
N ASP A 104 -2.74 11.47 -9.80
CA ASP A 104 -3.80 11.81 -8.85
C ASP A 104 -5.14 11.92 -9.59
N LEU A 105 -5.86 10.80 -9.61
CA LEU A 105 -7.13 10.68 -10.31
C LEU A 105 -8.32 11.31 -9.55
N LYS A 106 -8.08 12.02 -8.44
CA LYS A 106 -9.09 12.83 -7.71
C LYS A 106 -10.40 12.08 -7.40
N GLY A 107 -10.29 10.80 -7.04
CA GLY A 107 -11.42 9.93 -6.74
C GLY A 107 -12.09 9.27 -7.95
N GLN A 108 -11.54 9.41 -9.16
CA GLN A 108 -11.98 8.70 -10.37
C GLN A 108 -11.36 7.31 -10.53
N LEU A 109 -10.77 6.74 -9.46
CA LEU A 109 -10.13 5.44 -9.57
C LEU A 109 -11.16 4.37 -9.84
N GLY A 110 -10.94 3.69 -10.97
CA GLY A 110 -11.45 2.37 -11.23
C GLY A 110 -12.61 2.26 -12.19
N THR A 111 -12.97 1.00 -12.38
CA THR A 111 -14.07 0.52 -13.20
C THR A 111 -14.90 -0.42 -12.34
N ALA A 112 -15.93 -1.03 -12.92
CA ALA A 112 -16.61 -2.14 -12.25
C ALA A 112 -15.71 -3.39 -12.11
N GLN A 113 -14.44 -3.33 -12.53
CA GLN A 113 -13.52 -4.48 -12.57
C GLN A 113 -12.24 -4.30 -11.74
N ALA A 114 -11.71 -3.09 -11.57
CA ALA A 114 -10.47 -2.80 -10.82
C ALA A 114 -10.25 -1.29 -10.64
N ALA A 115 -9.35 -0.87 -9.72
CA ALA A 115 -8.94 0.55 -9.59
C ALA A 115 -7.94 1.03 -10.66
N ASN A 116 -7.35 0.10 -11.42
CA ASN A 116 -6.37 0.37 -12.48
C ASN A 116 -5.06 1.04 -12.03
N ILE A 117 -4.69 0.96 -10.75
CA ILE A 117 -3.41 1.50 -10.24
C ILE A 117 -2.21 0.87 -10.95
N PHE A 118 -2.31 -0.42 -11.27
CA PHE A 118 -1.29 -1.15 -12.04
C PHE A 118 -0.92 -0.46 -13.37
N THR A 119 -1.82 0.34 -13.96
CA THR A 119 -1.54 1.06 -15.22
C THR A 119 -0.52 2.18 -15.08
N HIS A 120 -0.21 2.61 -13.85
CA HIS A 120 0.84 3.59 -13.55
C HIS A 120 2.24 2.97 -13.61
N ILE A 121 2.37 1.64 -13.45
CA ILE A 121 3.66 0.96 -13.55
C ILE A 121 4.13 0.96 -15.00
N ASN A 122 5.21 1.66 -15.27
CA ASN A 122 5.86 1.78 -16.57
C ASN A 122 7.37 1.42 -16.53
N ASN A 123 7.82 0.82 -15.42
CA ASN A 123 9.19 0.35 -15.16
C ASN A 123 10.21 1.47 -14.87
N GLU A 124 9.73 2.61 -14.37
CA GLU A 124 10.60 3.68 -13.88
C GLU A 124 11.47 3.25 -12.69
N ASN A 125 12.59 3.97 -12.52
CA ASN A 125 13.44 3.80 -11.34
C ASN A 125 12.89 4.64 -10.20
N ILE A 126 12.62 3.99 -9.07
CA ILE A 126 12.12 4.65 -7.84
C ILE A 126 13.16 4.67 -6.72
N ASP A 127 14.33 4.04 -6.89
CA ASP A 127 15.41 4.12 -5.90
C ASP A 127 16.01 5.54 -5.85
N GLY A 128 15.79 6.24 -4.74
CA GLY A 128 16.23 7.62 -4.53
C GLY A 128 15.38 8.65 -5.28
N ALA A 129 14.22 8.26 -5.80
CA ALA A 129 13.32 9.13 -6.53
C ALA A 129 12.24 9.75 -5.64
N ASP A 130 11.42 10.57 -6.27
CA ASP A 130 10.08 10.92 -5.79
C ASP A 130 9.12 9.78 -6.12
N LEU A 131 8.49 9.23 -5.07
CA LEU A 131 7.72 8.00 -5.15
C LEU A 131 6.38 8.13 -4.45
N VAL A 132 5.42 7.40 -4.99
CA VAL A 132 4.08 7.30 -4.43
C VAL A 132 3.87 5.86 -4.00
N PHE A 133 3.49 5.68 -2.74
CA PHE A 133 3.07 4.38 -2.20
C PHE A 133 1.54 4.32 -2.20
N TRP A 134 0.98 3.41 -2.98
CA TRP A 134 -0.43 3.05 -2.88
C TRP A 134 -0.58 1.89 -1.91
N TYR A 135 -1.37 2.08 -0.86
CA TYR A 135 -1.83 1.00 0.00
C TYR A 135 -3.26 0.64 -0.37
N VAL A 136 -3.53 -0.66 -0.51
CA VAL A 136 -4.86 -1.19 -0.79
C VAL A 136 -5.32 -2.01 0.40
N ALA A 137 -6.43 -1.61 1.01
CA ALA A 137 -7.13 -2.47 1.95
C ALA A 137 -8.24 -3.24 1.25
N HIS A 138 -8.39 -4.51 1.63
CA HIS A 138 -9.50 -5.35 1.24
C HIS A 138 -10.24 -5.76 2.51
N LEU A 139 -11.53 -5.44 2.58
CA LEU A 139 -12.39 -5.81 3.70
C LEU A 139 -13.55 -6.63 3.16
N HIS A 140 -13.62 -7.91 3.54
CA HIS A 140 -14.76 -8.76 3.20
C HIS A 140 -15.84 -8.61 4.25
N HIS A 141 -16.95 -8.00 3.86
CA HIS A 141 -18.08 -7.76 4.72
C HIS A 141 -19.13 -8.85 4.51
N HIS A 142 -19.11 -9.85 5.39
CA HIS A 142 -20.13 -10.89 5.43
C HIS A 142 -21.41 -10.38 6.11
N TYR A 143 -22.53 -10.45 5.40
CA TYR A 143 -23.81 -10.05 5.97
C TYR A 143 -24.38 -11.17 6.86
N HIS A 144 -24.47 -10.91 8.17
CA HIS A 144 -25.00 -11.86 9.15
C HIS A 144 -26.44 -11.59 9.57
N GLY A 145 -27.06 -10.51 9.09
CA GLY A 145 -28.40 -10.07 9.50
C GLY A 145 -28.46 -8.55 9.69
N PRO A 146 -29.61 -8.01 10.12
CA PRO A 146 -29.83 -6.55 10.22
C PRO A 146 -29.13 -5.90 11.43
N GLU A 147 -28.34 -6.65 12.18
CA GLU A 147 -27.58 -6.14 13.31
C GLU A 147 -26.39 -5.31 12.80
N PHE A 148 -26.15 -4.16 13.43
CA PHE A 148 -25.06 -3.26 13.04
C PHE A 148 -23.70 -3.88 13.34
N ASP A 149 -22.97 -4.25 12.28
CA ASP A 149 -21.54 -4.56 12.37
C ASP A 149 -20.70 -3.36 11.92
N TRP A 150 -19.67 -3.04 12.70
CA TRP A 150 -18.71 -1.98 12.40
C TRP A 150 -17.33 -2.58 12.18
N HIS A 151 -16.85 -2.49 10.95
CA HIS A 151 -15.52 -2.94 10.56
C HIS A 151 -14.69 -1.77 10.04
N ALA A 152 -13.42 -1.75 10.41
CA ALA A 152 -12.48 -0.73 9.98
C ALA A 152 -11.20 -1.37 9.44
N CYS A 153 -10.78 -0.98 8.25
CA CYS A 153 -9.56 -1.46 7.60
C CYS A 153 -8.62 -0.30 7.24
N GLY A 154 -7.40 -0.64 6.82
CA GLY A 154 -6.39 0.30 6.37
C GLY A 154 -5.05 0.19 7.07
N PRO A 155 -4.06 0.95 6.60
CA PRO A 155 -2.68 0.81 7.05
C PRO A 155 -2.45 1.43 8.43
N LEU A 156 -1.47 0.89 9.13
CA LEU A 156 -0.86 1.49 10.32
C LEU A 156 0.49 2.08 9.92
N LEU A 157 0.67 3.38 10.12
CA LEU A 157 1.91 4.08 9.81
C LEU A 157 2.66 4.41 11.11
N TRP A 158 3.92 3.97 11.19
CA TRP A 158 4.77 4.20 12.35
C TRP A 158 6.03 4.94 11.93
N PRO A 159 6.40 6.07 12.57
CA PRO A 159 7.67 6.71 12.29
C PRO A 159 8.81 5.79 12.72
N ILE A 160 9.82 5.68 11.87
CA ILE A 160 11.01 4.88 12.12
C ILE A 160 12.27 5.70 11.84
N ARG A 161 13.37 5.23 12.43
CA ARG A 161 14.72 5.66 12.07
C ARG A 161 15.59 4.42 11.97
N TYR A 162 16.20 4.23 10.80
CA TYR A 162 17.09 3.11 10.49
C TYR A 162 18.55 3.43 10.82
#